data_AF-A0A9D7YN71-F1
#
_entry.id   AF-A0A9D7YN71-F1
#
_cell.length_a   1.000
_cell.length_b   1.000
_cell.length_c   1.000
_cell.angle_alpha   90.00
_cell.angle_beta   90.00
_cell.angle_gamma   90.00
#
_symmetry.space_group_name_H-M   'P 1'
#
loop_
_entity.id
_entity.type
_entity.pdbx_description
1 polymer ?
#
loop_
_entity_poly.entity_id
_entity_poly.type
_entity_poly.pdbx_seq_one_letter_code
_entity_poly.pdbx_strand_id
1 'polypeptide(L)'
;MRQPFALATLLAASLAAAAPELIVHNALVWTANPDAPAATAFAIQDGRFTSIGADAPTLALADSATRILDARGARIVPGLIDAHLHLANAARTMEALDLRPAASRDDLLRLVRETAATLPPDAWLLARGWSAESWPDQRLPPPAEYHPAPRARRALLTPIDR
;
A
#
# COMPACT_ATOMS: atom_id res chain seq x y z
N MET A 1 48.71 -28.54 -53.53
CA MET A 1 48.69 -28.10 -52.12
C MET A 1 47.25 -28.07 -51.65
N ARG A 2 46.85 -28.95 -50.72
CA ARG A 2 45.48 -29.05 -50.18
C ARG A 2 45.43 -28.34 -48.83
N GLN A 3 44.61 -27.32 -48.68
CA GLN A 3 44.36 -26.70 -47.37
C GLN A 3 43.19 -27.40 -46.67
N PRO A 4 43.30 -27.78 -45.39
CA PRO A 4 42.20 -28.37 -44.65
C PRO A 4 41.25 -27.27 -44.18
N PHE A 5 39.96 -27.42 -44.46
CA PHE A 5 38.91 -26.62 -43.82
C PHE A 5 38.73 -27.11 -42.38
N ALA A 6 39.00 -26.25 -41.39
CA ALA A 6 38.64 -26.48 -40.01
C ALA A 6 37.15 -26.15 -39.82
N LEU A 7 36.36 -27.15 -39.46
CA LEU A 7 34.94 -27.01 -39.15
C LEU A 7 34.83 -26.44 -37.72
N ALA A 8 34.44 -25.17 -37.59
CA ALA A 8 34.14 -24.56 -36.30
C ALA A 8 32.73 -24.96 -35.85
N THR A 9 32.65 -25.79 -34.82
CA THR A 9 31.37 -26.13 -34.16
C THR A 9 30.92 -24.93 -33.32
N LEU A 10 29.89 -24.22 -33.78
CA LEU A 10 29.19 -23.22 -32.98
C LEU A 10 28.38 -23.93 -31.88
N LEU A 11 28.82 -23.80 -30.63
CA LEU A 11 28.00 -24.14 -29.47
C LEU A 11 26.88 -23.09 -29.37
N ALA A 12 25.66 -23.46 -29.76
CA ALA A 12 24.48 -22.69 -29.41
C ALA A 12 24.22 -22.91 -27.91
N ALA A 13 24.61 -21.94 -27.08
CA ALA A 13 24.13 -21.88 -25.72
C ALA A 13 22.61 -21.64 -25.80
N SER A 14 21.83 -22.67 -25.47
CA SER A 14 20.41 -22.48 -25.17
C SER A 14 20.32 -21.46 -24.04
N LEU A 15 19.71 -20.31 -24.30
CA LEU A 15 19.17 -19.49 -23.21
C LEU A 15 18.02 -20.30 -22.62
N ALA A 16 18.33 -21.21 -21.71
CA ALA A 16 17.34 -21.70 -20.78
C ALA A 16 16.74 -20.45 -20.11
N ALA A 17 15.42 -20.29 -20.21
CA ALA A 17 14.73 -19.28 -19.44
C ALA A 17 15.16 -19.44 -17.98
N ALA A 18 15.64 -18.35 -17.36
CA ALA A 18 16.10 -18.39 -15.98
C ALA A 18 14.98 -19.00 -15.12
N ALA A 19 15.37 -19.92 -14.22
CA ALA A 19 14.44 -20.48 -13.26
C ALA A 19 13.78 -19.33 -12.47
N PRO A 20 12.49 -19.43 -12.14
CA PRO A 20 11.78 -18.36 -11.46
C PRO A 20 12.33 -18.14 -10.06
N GLU A 21 12.39 -16.87 -9.62
CA GLU A 21 12.75 -16.50 -8.25
C GLU A 21 11.68 -16.92 -7.24
N LEU A 22 10.40 -16.96 -7.65
CA LEU A 22 9.26 -17.33 -6.81
C LEU A 22 8.25 -18.16 -7.58
N ILE A 23 7.79 -19.25 -6.97
CA ILE A 23 6.58 -19.98 -7.36
C ILE A 23 5.59 -19.93 -6.21
N VAL A 24 4.35 -19.55 -6.52
CA VAL A 24 3.20 -19.69 -5.61
C VAL A 24 2.32 -20.81 -6.15
N HIS A 25 1.91 -21.74 -5.30
CA HIS A 25 1.07 -22.87 -5.69
C HIS A 25 -0.03 -23.17 -4.66
N ASN A 26 -0.91 -24.12 -4.96
CA ASN A 26 -2.06 -24.48 -4.11
C ASN A 26 -2.92 -23.25 -3.78
N ALA A 27 -3.22 -22.44 -4.80
CA ALA A 27 -3.98 -21.19 -4.68
C ALA A 27 -5.31 -21.27 -5.46
N LEU A 28 -6.19 -20.29 -5.21
CA LEU A 28 -7.31 -19.96 -6.08
C LEU A 28 -6.99 -18.63 -6.80
N VAL A 29 -6.29 -18.69 -7.93
CA VAL A 29 -5.81 -17.49 -8.63
C VAL A 29 -6.91 -16.94 -9.54
N TRP A 30 -7.28 -15.67 -9.34
CA TRP A 30 -8.09 -14.92 -10.30
C TRP A 30 -7.16 -14.13 -11.23
N THR A 31 -7.15 -14.51 -12.51
CA THR A 31 -6.25 -13.92 -13.52
C THR A 31 -6.79 -12.62 -14.13
N ALA A 32 -8.08 -12.32 -13.91
CA ALA A 32 -8.83 -11.30 -14.65
C ALA A 32 -8.78 -11.47 -16.19
N ASN A 33 -8.39 -12.65 -16.68
CA ASN A 33 -8.40 -13.00 -18.10
C ASN A 33 -9.56 -13.98 -18.39
N PRO A 34 -10.58 -13.58 -19.17
CA PRO A 34 -11.70 -14.46 -19.55
C PRO A 34 -11.28 -15.75 -20.25
N ASP A 35 -10.16 -15.74 -20.98
CA ASP A 35 -9.67 -16.90 -21.73
C ASP A 35 -8.88 -17.88 -20.84
N ALA A 36 -8.44 -17.43 -19.66
CA ALA A 36 -7.69 -18.24 -18.70
C ALA A 36 -8.12 -17.92 -17.25
N PRO A 37 -9.40 -18.12 -16.88
CA PRO A 37 -9.99 -17.53 -15.68
C PRO A 37 -9.58 -18.24 -14.38
N ALA A 38 -9.08 -19.48 -14.46
CA ALA A 38 -8.72 -20.29 -13.31
C ALA A 38 -7.25 -20.74 -13.40
N ALA A 39 -6.51 -20.50 -12.33
CA ALA A 39 -5.17 -21.03 -12.11
C ALA A 39 -4.99 -21.39 -10.63
N THR A 40 -4.10 -22.33 -10.35
CA THR A 40 -3.76 -22.79 -9.00
C THR A 40 -2.33 -22.47 -8.62
N ALA A 41 -1.49 -22.13 -9.59
CA ALA A 41 -0.11 -21.71 -9.39
C ALA A 41 0.34 -20.66 -10.41
N PHE A 42 1.40 -19.93 -10.06
CA PHE A 42 2.14 -19.06 -10.98
C PHE A 42 3.61 -18.95 -10.57
N ALA A 43 4.44 -18.56 -11.53
CA ALA A 43 5.87 -18.32 -11.37
C ALA A 43 6.20 -16.87 -11.69
N ILE A 44 7.13 -16.28 -10.93
CA ILE A 44 7.60 -14.91 -11.09
C ILE A 44 9.12 -14.93 -11.32
N GLN A 45 9.57 -14.08 -12.23
CA GLN A 45 10.98 -13.73 -12.43
C GLN A 45 11.08 -12.23 -12.70
N ASP A 46 11.95 -11.52 -11.99
CA ASP A 46 12.18 -10.08 -12.14
C ASP A 46 10.87 -9.26 -12.06
N GLY A 47 10.00 -9.63 -11.12
CA GLY A 47 8.70 -8.99 -10.92
C GLY A 47 7.68 -9.22 -12.05
N ARG A 48 7.91 -10.17 -12.96
CA ARG A 48 6.99 -10.53 -14.06
C ARG A 48 6.54 -11.98 -13.95
N PHE A 49 5.29 -12.25 -14.32
CA PHE A 49 4.79 -13.61 -14.43
C PHE A 49 5.42 -14.33 -15.62
N THR A 50 6.06 -15.47 -15.38
CA THR A 50 6.64 -16.34 -16.42
C THR A 50 5.79 -17.57 -16.71
N SER A 51 4.92 -17.96 -15.77
CA SER A 51 3.93 -19.02 -15.93
C SER A 51 2.73 -18.75 -15.03
N ILE A 52 1.53 -19.09 -15.50
CA ILE A 52 0.27 -19.04 -14.73
C ILE A 52 -0.55 -20.26 -15.17
N GLY A 53 -0.95 -21.11 -14.23
CA GLY A 53 -1.67 -22.34 -14.58
C GLY A 53 -1.82 -23.31 -13.42
N ALA A 54 -1.66 -24.60 -13.71
CA ALA A 54 -1.77 -25.67 -12.72
C ALA A 54 -0.47 -25.83 -11.89
N ASP A 55 -0.61 -26.42 -10.70
CA ASP A 55 0.49 -26.63 -9.75
C ASP A 55 1.65 -27.43 -10.34
N ALA A 56 1.39 -28.63 -10.83
CA ALA A 56 2.42 -29.54 -11.31
C ALA A 56 3.34 -28.96 -12.41
N PRO A 57 2.81 -28.41 -13.53
CA PRO A 57 3.68 -27.84 -14.57
C PRO A 57 4.41 -26.58 -14.11
N THR A 58 3.83 -25.80 -13.19
CA THR A 58 4.48 -24.61 -12.66
C THR A 58 5.61 -24.97 -11.70
N LEU A 59 5.39 -25.92 -10.79
CA LEU A 59 6.39 -26.43 -9.85
C LEU A 59 7.58 -27.10 -10.55
N ALA A 60 7.35 -27.70 -11.72
CA ALA A 60 8.43 -28.30 -12.53
C ALA A 60 9.44 -27.27 -13.08
N LEU A 61 9.13 -25.98 -13.03
CA LEU A 61 10.04 -24.90 -13.42
C LEU A 61 11.07 -24.57 -12.33
N ALA A 62 10.88 -25.05 -11.10
CA ALA A 62 11.73 -24.73 -9.96
C ALA A 62 13.15 -25.29 -10.10
N ASP A 63 14.13 -24.53 -9.64
CA ASP A 63 15.48 -25.02 -9.38
C ASP A 63 15.84 -24.88 -7.88
N SER A 64 17.12 -25.09 -7.53
CA SER A 64 17.58 -24.97 -6.14
C SER A 64 17.53 -23.56 -5.56
N ALA A 65 17.42 -22.52 -6.40
CA ALA A 65 17.34 -21.13 -5.99
C ALA A 65 15.89 -20.60 -5.95
N THR A 66 14.94 -21.27 -6.61
CA THR A 66 13.52 -20.91 -6.60
C THR A 66 12.92 -20.97 -5.20
N ARG A 67 12.34 -19.87 -4.74
CA ARG A 67 11.50 -19.87 -3.53
C ARG A 67 10.13 -20.44 -3.86
N ILE A 68 9.68 -21.43 -3.10
CA ILE A 68 8.35 -22.02 -3.25
C ILE A 68 7.45 -21.58 -2.09
N LEU A 69 6.24 -21.11 -2.41
CA LEU A 69 5.23 -20.67 -1.47
C LEU A 69 3.93 -21.44 -1.67
N ASP A 70 3.53 -22.21 -0.65
CA ASP A 70 2.22 -22.86 -0.58
C ASP A 70 1.17 -21.86 -0.09
N ALA A 71 0.20 -21.54 -0.94
CA ALA A 71 -0.88 -20.60 -0.62
C ALA A 71 -2.01 -21.24 0.21
N ARG A 72 -1.99 -22.55 0.47
CA ARG A 72 -2.93 -23.26 1.35
C ARG A 72 -4.40 -23.06 0.97
N GLY A 73 -4.70 -23.03 -0.32
CA GLY A 73 -6.02 -22.79 -0.88
C GLY A 73 -6.48 -21.32 -0.85
N ALA A 74 -5.61 -20.37 -0.49
CA ALA A 74 -5.97 -18.95 -0.43
C ALA A 74 -6.31 -18.38 -1.81
N ARG A 75 -7.25 -17.42 -1.82
CA ARG A 75 -7.59 -16.64 -3.02
C ARG A 75 -6.50 -15.60 -3.29
N ILE A 76 -5.98 -15.61 -4.52
CA ILE A 76 -5.06 -14.59 -5.00
C ILE A 76 -5.76 -13.77 -6.07
N VAL A 77 -5.68 -12.45 -5.94
CA VAL A 77 -6.28 -11.48 -6.87
C VAL A 77 -5.20 -10.51 -7.35
N PRO A 78 -5.39 -9.82 -8.48
CA PRO A 78 -4.53 -8.72 -8.87
C PRO A 78 -4.43 -7.67 -7.75
N GLY A 79 -3.26 -7.05 -7.62
CA GLY A 79 -3.09 -5.94 -6.68
C GLY A 79 -4.10 -4.83 -6.94
N LEU A 80 -4.62 -4.22 -5.88
CA LEU A 80 -5.59 -3.13 -6.00
C LEU A 80 -4.90 -1.91 -6.63
N ILE A 81 -5.55 -1.30 -7.62
CA ILE A 81 -5.10 -0.08 -8.29
C ILE A 81 -6.09 1.03 -7.99
N ASP A 82 -5.62 2.06 -7.30
CA ASP A 82 -6.37 3.31 -7.13
C ASP A 82 -6.03 4.25 -8.29
N ALA A 83 -7.03 4.53 -9.13
CA ALA A 83 -6.87 5.37 -10.32
C ALA A 83 -6.81 6.87 -9.99
N HIS A 84 -7.28 7.28 -8.80
CA HIS A 84 -7.33 8.69 -8.43
C HIS A 84 -7.22 8.87 -6.91
N LEU A 85 -6.02 9.20 -6.44
CA LEU A 85 -5.73 9.44 -5.04
C LEU A 85 -5.13 10.84 -4.83
N HIS A 86 -5.63 11.57 -3.85
CA HIS A 86 -4.97 12.75 -3.32
C HIS A 86 -3.96 12.36 -2.23
N LEU A 87 -2.82 11.80 -2.62
CA LEU A 87 -1.86 11.19 -1.68
C LEU A 87 -1.39 12.15 -0.58
N ALA A 88 -1.09 13.41 -0.92
CA ALA A 88 -0.70 14.41 0.06
C ALA A 88 -1.81 14.72 1.09
N ASN A 89 -3.07 14.69 0.66
CA ASN A 89 -4.20 14.90 1.57
C ASN A 89 -4.44 13.68 2.45
N ALA A 90 -4.21 12.47 1.94
CA ALA A 90 -4.25 11.23 2.72
C ALA A 90 -3.18 11.23 3.82
N ALA A 91 -1.94 11.56 3.48
CA ALA A 91 -0.85 11.68 4.45
C ALA A 91 -1.17 12.72 5.54
N ARG A 92 -1.59 13.92 5.15
CA ARG A 92 -2.03 14.97 6.10
C ARG A 92 -3.18 14.52 6.99
N THR A 93 -4.09 13.71 6.46
CA THR A 93 -5.21 13.16 7.22
C THR A 93 -4.74 12.15 8.27
N MET A 94 -3.74 11.33 7.95
CA MET A 94 -3.18 10.35 8.88
C MET A 94 -2.35 11.00 9.99
N GLU A 95 -1.71 12.14 9.70
CA GLU A 95 -0.94 12.91 10.69
C GLU A 95 -1.81 13.83 11.56
N ALA A 96 -2.99 14.22 11.06
CA ALA A 96 -3.87 15.12 11.78
C ALA A 96 -4.53 14.45 13.00
N LEU A 97 -4.64 15.20 14.10
CA LEU A 97 -5.45 14.84 15.25
C LEU A 97 -6.92 14.66 14.81
N ASP A 98 -7.47 13.48 15.09
CA ASP A 98 -8.87 13.19 14.84
C ASP A 98 -9.75 13.77 15.96
N LEU A 99 -10.55 14.78 15.61
CA LEU A 99 -11.46 15.47 16.53
C LEU A 99 -12.91 14.97 16.41
N ARG A 100 -13.20 13.97 15.58
CA ARG A 100 -14.54 13.34 15.52
C ARG A 100 -15.06 12.86 16.88
N PRO A 101 -14.22 12.32 17.79
CA PRO A 101 -14.70 11.89 19.10
C PRO A 101 -15.03 13.02 20.07
N ALA A 102 -14.67 14.27 19.77
CA ALA A 102 -14.89 15.38 20.70
C ALA A 102 -16.40 15.59 20.95
N ALA A 103 -16.81 15.49 22.21
CA ALA A 103 -18.23 15.55 22.60
C ALA A 103 -18.74 16.97 22.89
N SER A 104 -17.83 17.95 22.98
CA SER A 104 -18.15 19.36 23.20
C SER A 104 -16.98 20.25 22.78
N ARG A 105 -17.22 21.57 22.79
CA ARG A 105 -16.15 22.56 22.58
C ARG A 105 -15.01 22.42 23.60
N ASP A 106 -15.33 22.21 24.88
CA ASP A 106 -14.32 22.09 25.93
C ASP A 106 -13.49 20.82 25.76
N ASP A 107 -14.13 19.74 25.30
CA ASP A 107 -13.48 18.48 24.99
C ASP A 107 -12.53 18.60 23.77
N LEU A 108 -12.99 19.29 22.71
CA LEU A 108 -12.14 19.62 21.56
C LEU A 108 -10.91 20.41 21.99
N LEU A 109 -11.10 21.49 22.76
CA LEU A 109 -9.99 22.35 23.20
C LEU A 109 -9.03 21.60 24.13
N ARG A 110 -9.54 20.67 24.94
CA ARG A 110 -8.72 19.79 25.78
C ARG A 110 -7.84 18.89 24.92
N LEU A 111 -8.41 18.19 23.93
CA LEU A 111 -7.66 17.32 23.00
C LEU A 111 -6.57 18.10 22.24
N VAL A 112 -6.89 19.30 21.77
CA VAL A 112 -5.94 20.17 21.07
C VAL A 112 -4.79 20.59 21.98
N ARG A 113 -5.07 20.99 23.23
CA ARG A 113 -4.01 21.38 24.18
C ARG A 113 -3.11 20.21 24.57
N GLU A 114 -3.70 19.05 24.85
CA GLU A 114 -2.96 17.83 25.20
C GLU A 114 -2.03 17.42 24.05
N THR A 115 -2.53 17.46 22.82
CA THR A 115 -1.74 17.12 21.62
C THR A 115 -0.68 18.18 21.34
N ALA A 116 -1.01 19.46 21.45
CA ALA A 116 -0.02 20.53 21.25
C ALA A 116 1.16 20.46 22.23
N ALA A 117 0.93 19.97 23.45
CA ALA A 117 1.97 19.83 24.47
C ALA A 117 2.99 18.71 24.18
N THR A 118 2.66 17.76 23.29
CA THR A 118 3.58 16.68 22.89
C THR A 118 4.40 17.02 21.66
N LEU A 119 4.07 18.12 20.97
CA LEU A 119 4.72 18.53 19.73
C LEU A 119 5.93 19.45 19.97
N PRO A 120 6.93 19.45 19.07
CA PRO A 120 8.00 20.43 19.08
C PRO A 120 7.49 21.89 19.06
N PRO A 121 8.21 22.87 19.64
CA PRO A 121 7.76 24.26 19.75
C PRO A 121 7.43 24.97 18.41
N ASP A 122 7.99 24.48 17.31
CA ASP A 122 7.82 25.01 15.95
C ASP A 122 6.90 24.16 15.06
N ALA A 123 6.39 23.04 15.58
CA ALA A 123 5.52 22.15 14.84
C ALA A 123 4.12 22.74 14.64
N TRP A 124 3.50 22.38 13.51
CA TRP A 124 2.09 22.65 13.25
C TRP A 124 1.23 21.54 13.85
N LEU A 125 0.20 21.91 14.60
CA LEU A 125 -0.88 20.99 14.95
C LEU A 125 -1.93 21.01 13.84
N LEU A 126 -2.01 19.92 13.09
CA LEU A 126 -3.12 19.67 12.17
C LEU A 126 -4.18 18.88 12.94
N ALA A 127 -5.43 19.32 12.91
CA ALA A 127 -6.53 18.60 13.51
C ALA A 127 -7.77 18.71 12.63
N ARG A 128 -8.60 17.68 12.63
CA ARG A 128 -9.72 17.60 11.70
C ARG A 128 -10.91 16.83 12.23
N GLY A 129 -12.06 17.09 11.62
CA GLY A 129 -13.24 16.25 11.71
C GLY A 129 -14.18 16.54 12.88
N TRP A 130 -14.08 17.73 13.47
CA TRP A 130 -15.06 18.17 14.48
C TRP A 130 -16.32 18.73 13.82
N SER A 131 -17.47 18.60 14.48
CA SER A 131 -18.69 19.31 14.11
C SER A 131 -19.40 19.78 15.37
N ALA A 132 -19.76 21.06 15.43
CA ALA A 132 -20.55 21.55 16.57
C ALA A 132 -21.98 20.98 16.53
N GLU A 133 -22.48 20.55 15.37
CA GLU A 133 -23.83 19.99 15.25
C GLU A 133 -24.01 18.71 16.07
N SER A 134 -22.92 17.96 16.32
CA SER A 134 -22.92 16.76 17.16
C SER A 134 -22.78 17.05 18.65
N TRP A 135 -22.68 18.32 19.07
CA TRP A 135 -22.52 18.69 20.48
C TRP A 135 -23.86 19.13 21.11
N PRO A 136 -24.08 18.85 22.41
CA PRO A 136 -25.32 19.24 23.08
C PRO A 136 -25.63 20.75 23.08
N ASP A 137 -24.61 21.60 23.08
CA ASP A 137 -24.73 23.06 23.10
C ASP A 137 -24.62 23.71 21.71
N GLN A 138 -24.29 22.91 20.69
CA GLN A 138 -24.03 23.33 19.31
C GLN A 138 -23.16 24.58 19.16
N ARG A 139 -22.27 24.81 20.12
CA ARG A 139 -21.51 26.06 20.20
C ARG A 139 -20.21 25.95 19.45
N LEU A 140 -20.07 26.72 18.36
CA LEU A 140 -18.79 26.85 17.65
C LEU A 140 -17.71 27.46 18.57
N PRO A 141 -16.45 27.01 18.49
CA PRO A 141 -15.33 27.74 19.07
C PRO A 141 -15.24 29.12 18.40
N PRO A 142 -15.17 30.25 19.15
CA PRO A 142 -14.90 31.55 18.56
C PRO A 142 -13.49 31.59 17.94
N PRO A 143 -13.28 32.37 16.85
CA PRO A 143 -11.99 32.47 16.14
C PRO A 143 -10.75 32.65 17.03
N ALA A 144 -10.89 33.39 18.14
CA ALA A 144 -9.80 33.68 19.07
C ALA A 144 -9.32 32.46 19.90
N GLU A 145 -10.12 31.40 20.01
CA GLU A 145 -9.82 30.22 20.83
C GLU A 145 -9.19 29.07 20.06
N TYR A 146 -9.12 29.17 18.74
CA TYR A 146 -8.37 28.23 17.91
C TYR A 146 -6.84 28.43 18.01
N HIS A 147 -6.39 29.43 18.75
CA HIS A 147 -4.98 29.63 19.05
C HIS A 147 -4.61 28.86 20.32
N PRO A 148 -3.85 27.76 20.23
CA PRO A 148 -3.30 27.15 21.43
C PRO A 148 -2.36 28.14 22.13
N ALA A 149 -2.21 27.96 23.43
CA ALA A 149 -1.30 28.70 24.31
C ALA A 149 0.08 29.01 23.67
N PRO A 150 0.83 30.04 24.13
CA PRO A 150 1.93 30.71 23.41
C PRO A 150 3.11 29.86 22.88
N ARG A 151 3.15 28.55 23.16
CA ARG A 151 4.19 27.61 22.73
C ARG A 151 3.85 26.76 21.50
N ALA A 152 2.57 26.62 21.12
CA ALA A 152 2.18 26.08 19.82
C ALA A 152 1.57 27.22 19.00
N ARG A 153 2.40 27.94 18.25
CA ARG A 153 1.97 29.21 17.65
C ARG A 153 1.01 29.03 16.46
N ARG A 154 0.79 27.79 15.99
CA ARG A 154 0.07 27.49 14.75
C ARG A 154 -0.69 26.17 14.83
N ALA A 155 -2.02 26.25 14.86
CA ALA A 155 -2.92 25.11 14.71
C ALA A 155 -3.89 25.36 13.58
N LEU A 156 -4.18 24.33 12.79
CA LEU A 156 -5.21 24.32 11.77
C LEU A 156 -6.24 23.26 12.14
N LEU A 157 -7.46 23.71 12.45
CA LEU A 157 -8.57 22.84 12.83
C LEU A 157 -9.63 22.86 11.74
N THR A 158 -9.80 21.75 11.03
CA THR A 158 -10.76 21.63 9.92
C THR A 158 -12.02 20.89 10.38
N PRO A 159 -13.25 21.43 10.22
CA PRO A 159 -14.47 20.71 10.60
C PRO A 159 -14.76 19.49 9.68
N ILE A 160 -15.69 18.62 10.09
CA ILE A 160 -16.47 17.77 9.17
C ILE A 160 -17.40 18.74 8.43
N ASP A 161 -16.98 19.11 7.23
CA ASP A 161 -17.74 19.78 6.17
C ASP A 161 -18.62 21.01 6.53
N ARG A 162 -18.17 22.17 6.04
CA ARG A 162 -18.91 22.95 5.03
C ARG A 162 -17.97 23.32 3.90
#